data_AF-A0A2E7QK99-F1
#
_entry.id   AF-A0A2E7QK99-F1
#
_cell.length_a   1.000
_cell.length_b   1.000
_cell.length_c   1.000
_cell.angle_alpha   90.00
_cell.angle_beta   90.00
_cell.angle_gamma   90.00
#
_symmetry.space_group_name_H-M   'P 1'
#
loop_
_entity.id
_entity.type
_entity.pdbx_description
1 polymer ?
#
loop_
_entity_poly.entity_id
_entity_poly.type
_entity_poly.pdbx_seq_one_letter_code
_entity_poly.pdbx_strand_id
1 'polypeptide(L)'
;MSNELNLPKGEYVFREGENAQYAYILQEGVVEIVKTSVDGETTLAEITEKNTIFGEMALIDGAPRSAGAKARTDTLLTQVDKTAFLNYVSQNPQAAHNIMLKLSNELREANRTVSDLNSNVQIDDSDRSKDFIIDIKQSQLDIDDTDAIYDTPPSKPLMYAATIVLALFVAGFVFTSSTSVDTTVSTRGKFTTKVPNVDVQATSSAIIKRIVVERGQFLKKGQLVAILDETDAKSNLTSNIEQLAAVERRLLRIKYEQELIASGGAIPKESKLSTLLKDILKKRVEQYRAKIKSFSSRIVKLEQEIATANEEINSANETLAITKEQESLKRKIEEARKHLYDRKNGSLLSYLQARDATLAAKRARFDARNLLASKMAALAAKKTDLSTLSADREEFTASWSSSLGESRSKDEDARIQLSQEAVKLKRDMTNVEVRAPVDGIVLDLPKVTSGSIVREGDVLLTLVRKNQPLTLEVDVTPKDISNVRLGAEVSVKLDALPFQEFGDIDGKLTYLSGDTYDDSLDGEKGSFYRGRVDISPSEISKLPSDFRLTPGMTASADMKVGKKRVITYLTHPILKGFSSAFSEPD
;
A
#
# COMPACT_ATOMS: atom_id res chain seq x y z
N MET A 1 54.77 34.48 18.91
CA MET A 1 56.25 34.47 18.93
C MET A 1 56.67 35.01 20.28
N SER A 2 57.47 34.26 21.03
CA SER A 2 57.93 34.63 22.39
C SER A 2 59.05 35.67 22.29
N ASN A 3 58.76 36.92 22.66
CA ASN A 3 59.77 37.98 22.75
C ASN A 3 60.51 37.86 24.09
N GLU A 4 61.84 37.93 24.05
CA GLU A 4 62.68 38.03 25.24
C GLU A 4 62.74 39.48 25.72
N LEU A 5 62.64 39.67 27.04
CA LEU A 5 62.66 40.95 27.72
C LEU A 5 63.77 40.95 28.76
N ASN A 6 64.78 41.81 28.57
CA ASN A 6 65.85 42.03 29.53
C ASN A 6 65.53 43.25 30.39
N LEU A 7 65.54 43.08 31.71
CA LEU A 7 65.27 44.15 32.68
C LEU A 7 66.44 44.29 33.66
N PRO A 8 67.03 45.49 33.81
CA PRO A 8 68.05 45.73 34.81
C PRO A 8 67.46 45.73 36.23
N LYS A 9 68.32 45.52 37.23
CA LYS A 9 67.94 45.56 38.65
C LYS A 9 67.17 46.85 39.00
N GLY A 10 65.99 46.68 39.57
CA GLY A 10 65.13 47.74 40.11
C GLY A 10 63.97 48.15 39.19
N GLU A 11 63.91 47.67 37.94
CA GLU A 11 62.82 47.98 37.02
C GLU A 11 61.56 47.13 37.24
N TYR A 12 60.39 47.68 36.92
CA TYR A 12 59.12 46.97 36.98
C TYR A 12 58.88 46.19 35.70
N VAL A 13 58.48 44.93 35.86
CA VAL A 13 57.93 44.10 34.79
C VAL A 13 56.50 44.55 34.46
N PHE A 14 55.71 44.83 35.50
CA PHE A 14 54.37 45.42 35.45
C PHE A 14 54.00 45.95 36.84
N ARG A 15 53.02 46.86 36.91
CA ARG A 15 52.52 47.43 38.16
C ARG A 15 51.17 46.85 38.56
N GLU A 16 50.87 46.94 39.86
CA GLU A 16 49.55 46.61 40.40
C GLU A 16 48.48 47.49 39.73
N GLY A 17 47.33 46.89 39.39
CA GLY A 17 46.22 47.56 38.70
C GLY A 17 46.35 47.70 37.17
N GLU A 18 47.48 47.33 36.56
CA GLU A 18 47.60 47.33 35.10
C GLU A 18 46.78 46.18 34.47
N ASN A 19 46.38 46.32 33.19
CA ASN A 19 45.73 45.23 32.47
C ASN A 19 46.76 44.29 31.84
N ALA A 20 46.54 42.98 31.93
CA ALA A 20 47.49 41.99 31.42
C ALA A 20 47.33 41.75 29.91
N GLN A 21 48.40 42.00 29.15
CA GLN A 21 48.52 41.55 27.75
C GLN A 21 49.38 40.29 27.60
N TYR A 22 50.32 40.08 28.53
CA TYR A 22 51.28 38.97 28.51
C TYR A 22 51.45 38.36 29.91
N ALA A 23 51.73 37.07 29.98
CA ALA A 23 52.37 36.43 31.13
C ALA A 23 53.89 36.35 30.90
N TYR A 24 54.66 36.14 31.96
CA TYR A 24 56.12 36.15 31.90
C TYR A 24 56.70 34.85 32.44
N ILE A 25 57.74 34.35 31.78
CA ILE A 25 58.52 33.19 32.22
C ILE A 25 59.91 33.67 32.60
N LEU A 26 60.37 33.35 33.81
CA LEU A 26 61.71 33.69 34.27
C LEU A 26 62.76 32.79 33.62
N GLN A 27 63.70 33.35 32.85
CA GLN A 27 64.82 32.60 32.26
C GLN A 27 66.09 32.70 33.09
N GLU A 28 66.34 33.88 33.67
CA GLU A 28 67.51 34.15 34.50
C GLU A 28 67.26 35.39 35.37
N GLY A 29 67.79 35.43 36.59
CA GLY A 29 67.60 36.54 37.55
C GLY A 29 66.56 36.25 38.63
N VAL A 30 66.17 37.28 39.38
CA VAL A 30 65.22 37.21 40.49
C VAL A 30 64.17 38.31 40.36
N VAL A 31 62.90 37.95 40.44
CA VAL A 31 61.76 38.88 40.41
C VAL A 31 61.03 38.88 41.75
N GLU A 32 60.80 40.07 42.31
CA GLU A 32 60.00 40.27 43.50
C GLU A 32 58.58 40.69 43.12
N ILE A 33 57.57 40.02 43.70
CA ILE A 33 56.17 40.44 43.62
C ILE A 33 55.93 41.42 44.76
N VAL A 34 55.51 42.63 44.44
CA VAL A 34 55.35 43.74 45.38
C VAL A 34 53.91 44.23 45.40
N LYS A 35 53.40 44.55 46.59
CA LYS A 35 52.09 45.16 46.78
C LYS A 35 52.25 46.56 47.35
N THR A 36 51.46 47.50 46.84
CA THR A 36 51.55 48.90 47.29
C THR A 36 50.58 49.11 48.45
N SER A 37 51.10 49.43 49.64
CA SER A 37 50.30 49.80 50.82
C SER A 37 50.54 51.26 51.21
N VAL A 38 49.72 51.78 52.13
CA VAL A 38 49.77 53.18 52.61
C VAL A 38 51.11 53.52 53.28
N ASP A 39 51.82 52.50 53.81
CA ASP A 39 53.12 52.62 54.50
C ASP A 39 54.34 52.30 53.60
N GLY A 40 54.14 52.03 52.30
CA GLY A 40 55.20 51.72 51.34
C GLY A 40 54.99 50.41 50.57
N GLU A 41 55.93 50.07 49.68
CA GLU A 41 55.90 48.80 48.95
C GLU A 41 56.34 47.62 49.83
N THR A 42 55.55 46.56 49.84
CA THR A 42 55.83 45.32 50.57
C THR A 42 56.03 44.17 49.60
N THR A 43 57.14 43.44 49.73
CA THR A 43 57.42 42.25 48.91
C THR A 43 56.61 41.06 49.42
N LEU A 44 55.71 40.55 48.57
CA LEU A 44 54.83 39.41 48.86
C LEU A 44 55.50 38.06 48.58
N ALA A 45 56.33 37.98 47.54
CA ALA A 45 57.01 36.75 47.15
C ALA A 45 58.25 37.04 46.29
N GLU A 46 59.23 36.16 46.32
CA GLU A 46 60.39 36.19 45.41
C GLU A 46 60.34 34.99 44.46
N ILE A 47 60.50 35.23 43.17
CA ILE A 47 60.57 34.23 42.12
C ILE A 47 62.04 34.08 41.72
N THR A 48 62.63 32.96 42.11
CA THR A 48 64.05 32.63 41.90
C THR A 48 64.23 31.42 40.99
N GLU A 49 63.19 30.61 40.81
CA GLU A 49 63.25 29.37 40.02
C GLU A 49 63.10 29.64 38.52
N LYS A 50 64.09 29.18 37.74
CA LYS A 50 64.06 29.26 36.28
C LYS A 50 62.88 28.46 35.70
N ASN A 51 62.31 28.98 34.61
CA ASN A 51 61.10 28.52 33.93
C ASN A 51 59.81 28.65 34.74
N THR A 52 59.83 29.39 35.84
CA THR A 52 58.60 29.71 36.58
C THR A 52 57.80 30.78 35.85
N ILE A 53 56.51 30.53 35.69
CA ILE A 53 55.57 31.48 35.09
C ILE A 53 54.97 32.36 36.19
N PHE A 54 54.85 33.65 35.92
CA PHE A 54 54.16 34.59 36.78
C PHE A 54 53.40 35.66 35.98
N GLY A 55 52.41 36.27 36.62
CA GLY A 55 51.50 37.20 35.95
C GLY A 55 50.50 36.48 35.03
N GLU A 56 50.18 35.24 35.32
CA GLU A 56 49.19 34.45 34.60
C GLU A 56 47.75 34.80 35.01
N MET A 57 47.51 35.15 36.29
CA MET A 57 46.16 35.31 36.84
C MET A 57 45.31 36.31 36.05
N ALA A 58 45.80 37.54 35.90
CA ALA A 58 45.14 38.62 35.17
C ALA A 58 44.91 38.30 33.67
N LEU A 59 45.71 37.38 33.08
CA LEU A 59 45.54 36.92 31.71
C LEU A 59 44.42 35.87 31.59
N ILE A 60 44.24 35.07 32.65
CA ILE A 60 43.24 34.00 32.75
C ILE A 60 41.86 34.59 33.05
N ASP A 61 41.72 35.38 34.12
CA ASP A 61 40.44 35.89 34.62
C ASP A 61 40.01 37.24 33.99
N GLY A 62 40.95 37.98 33.39
CA GLY A 62 40.70 39.28 32.78
C GLY A 62 40.58 40.45 33.78
N ALA A 63 40.88 40.22 35.06
CA ALA A 63 40.94 41.26 36.08
C ALA A 63 42.27 42.04 36.00
N PRO A 64 42.33 43.28 36.53
CA PRO A 64 43.60 44.01 36.66
C PRO A 64 44.62 43.26 37.52
N ARG A 65 45.92 43.52 37.31
CA ARG A 65 47.02 42.91 38.07
C ARG A 65 46.81 43.07 39.58
N SER A 66 46.80 41.95 40.30
CA SER A 66 46.60 41.89 41.77
C SER A 66 47.81 42.36 42.59
N ALA A 67 48.99 42.44 41.97
CA ALA A 67 50.24 42.94 42.55
C ALA A 67 51.19 43.42 41.42
N GLY A 68 52.20 44.20 41.78
CA GLY A 68 53.30 44.57 40.87
C GLY A 68 54.41 43.51 40.87
N ALA A 69 55.24 43.52 39.84
CA ALA A 69 56.43 42.66 39.75
C ALA A 69 57.66 43.50 39.38
N LYS A 70 58.76 43.31 40.11
CA LYS A 70 59.97 44.12 40.00
C LYS A 70 61.23 43.25 39.95
N ALA A 71 62.16 43.56 39.06
CA ALA A 71 63.42 42.85 38.93
C ALA A 71 64.34 43.19 40.12
N ARG A 72 64.71 42.20 40.93
CA ARG A 72 65.64 42.35 42.07
C ARG A 72 67.10 42.30 41.63
N THR A 73 67.37 41.56 40.56
CA THR A 73 68.66 41.50 39.86
C THR A 73 68.42 41.80 38.39
N ASP A 74 69.49 41.90 37.60
CA ASP A 74 69.34 41.87 36.14
C ASP A 74 68.64 40.56 35.77
N THR A 75 67.53 40.67 35.04
CA THR A 75 66.56 39.59 34.84
C THR A 75 66.22 39.46 33.36
N LEU A 76 66.31 38.24 32.84
CA LEU A 76 65.86 37.86 31.51
C LEU A 76 64.52 37.13 31.61
N LEU A 77 63.51 37.64 30.92
CA LEU A 77 62.14 37.14 30.90
C LEU A 77 61.70 36.78 29.49
N THR A 78 60.78 35.83 29.36
CA THR A 78 60.08 35.54 28.10
C THR A 78 58.62 35.99 28.21
N GLN A 79 58.17 36.85 27.29
CA GLN A 79 56.78 37.28 27.18
C GLN A 79 55.92 36.25 26.45
N VAL A 80 54.76 35.91 27.03
CA VAL A 80 53.81 34.94 26.48
C VAL A 80 52.42 35.56 26.42
N ASP A 81 51.85 35.70 25.23
CA ASP A 81 50.48 36.22 25.07
C ASP A 81 49.41 35.18 25.49
N LYS A 82 48.15 35.61 25.61
CA LYS A 82 47.04 34.77 26.10
C LYS A 82 46.86 33.49 25.28
N THR A 83 46.96 33.57 23.96
CA THR A 83 46.76 32.43 23.06
C THR A 83 47.93 31.45 23.15
N ALA A 84 49.16 31.96 23.18
CA ALA A 84 50.37 31.18 23.38
C ALA A 84 50.41 30.52 24.76
N PHE A 85 49.93 31.20 25.80
CA PHE A 85 49.86 30.68 27.16
C PHE A 85 48.86 29.52 27.26
N LEU A 86 47.63 29.68 26.75
CA LEU A 86 46.64 28.61 26.76
C LEU A 86 47.10 27.40 25.92
N ASN A 87 47.75 27.64 24.78
CA ASN A 87 48.35 26.58 23.98
C ASN A 87 49.49 25.86 24.74
N TYR A 88 50.37 26.60 25.41
CA TYR A 88 51.46 26.03 26.21
C TYR A 88 50.94 25.15 27.35
N VAL A 89 49.94 25.62 28.11
CA VAL A 89 49.31 24.86 29.21
C VAL A 89 48.62 23.60 28.66
N SER A 90 47.96 23.68 27.51
CA SER A 90 47.32 22.51 26.88
C SER A 90 48.31 21.45 26.36
N GLN A 91 49.51 21.87 25.94
CA GLN A 91 50.53 20.99 25.37
C GLN A 91 51.52 20.45 26.41
N ASN A 92 51.58 21.04 27.61
CA ASN A 92 52.50 20.65 28.67
C ASN A 92 51.75 20.30 29.97
N PRO A 93 51.25 19.05 30.11
CA PRO A 93 50.46 18.62 31.27
C PRO A 93 51.16 18.82 32.62
N GLN A 94 52.50 18.74 32.68
CA GLN A 94 53.25 19.01 33.90
C GLN A 94 53.20 20.49 34.32
N ALA A 95 53.20 21.42 33.37
CA ALA A 95 53.06 22.85 33.69
C ALA A 95 51.66 23.15 34.25
N ALA A 96 50.62 22.56 33.67
CA ALA A 96 49.25 22.66 34.20
C ALA A 96 49.14 22.08 35.62
N HIS A 97 49.78 20.93 35.87
CA HIS A 97 49.80 20.30 37.19
C HIS A 97 50.51 21.16 38.25
N ASN A 98 51.64 21.78 37.92
CA ASN A 98 52.38 22.65 38.84
C ASN A 98 51.60 23.93 39.18
N ILE A 99 50.89 24.52 38.19
CA ILE A 99 50.01 25.68 38.42
C ILE A 99 48.87 25.30 39.37
N MET A 100 48.23 24.14 39.16
CA MET A 100 47.16 23.67 40.05
C MET A 100 47.65 23.40 41.48
N LEU A 101 48.85 22.82 41.64
CA LEU A 101 49.47 22.61 42.96
C LEU A 101 49.76 23.93 43.68
N LYS A 102 50.29 24.92 42.96
CA LYS A 102 50.59 26.25 43.51
C LYS A 102 49.32 26.94 44.00
N LEU A 103 48.27 27.02 43.17
CA LEU A 103 46.99 27.62 43.55
C LEU A 103 46.32 26.89 44.73
N SER A 104 46.45 25.57 44.81
CA SER A 104 45.93 24.77 45.93
C SER A 104 46.64 25.07 47.24
N ASN A 105 47.96 25.29 47.21
CA ASN A 105 48.73 25.68 48.38
C ASN A 105 48.39 27.12 48.83
N GLU A 106 48.31 28.07 47.90
CA GLU A 106 47.94 29.46 48.18
C GLU A 106 46.52 29.56 48.77
N LEU A 107 45.56 28.80 48.24
CA LEU A 107 44.20 28.74 48.80
C LEU A 107 44.19 28.16 50.23
N ARG A 108 45.04 27.16 50.50
CA ARG A 108 45.15 26.54 51.83
C ARG A 108 45.76 27.51 52.84
N GLU A 109 46.69 28.35 52.40
CA GLU A 109 47.36 29.35 53.24
C GLU A 109 46.46 30.57 53.50
N ALA A 110 45.70 31.02 52.49
CA ALA A 110 44.66 32.04 52.65
C ALA A 110 43.54 31.58 53.61
N ASN A 111 43.12 30.32 53.53
CA ASN A 111 42.14 29.77 54.46
C ASN A 111 42.68 29.63 55.89
N ARG A 112 43.98 29.38 56.08
CA ARG A 112 44.61 29.37 57.41
C ARG A 112 44.65 30.77 58.02
N THR A 113 45.03 31.79 57.24
CA THR A 113 45.05 33.19 57.72
C THR A 113 43.65 33.69 58.07
N VAL A 114 42.62 33.32 57.30
CA VAL A 114 41.22 33.63 57.66
C VAL A 114 40.76 32.87 58.90
N SER A 115 41.22 31.62 59.10
CA SER A 115 40.93 30.85 60.31
C SER A 115 41.62 31.42 61.56
N ASP A 116 42.84 31.95 61.43
CA ASP A 116 43.61 32.54 62.53
C ASP A 116 43.14 33.96 62.89
N LEU A 117 42.53 34.69 61.93
CA LEU A 117 41.86 35.97 62.18
C LEU A 117 40.52 35.81 62.91
N ASN A 118 39.84 34.67 62.74
CA ASN A 118 38.56 34.37 63.40
C ASN A 118 38.72 33.79 64.82
N SER A 119 39.92 33.36 65.22
CA SER A 119 40.18 32.78 66.56
C SER A 119 40.69 33.78 67.62
N ASN A 120 40.96 35.05 67.25
CA ASN A 120 41.53 36.07 68.14
C ASN A 120 40.59 37.23 68.54
N VAL A 121 39.28 37.00 68.58
CA VAL A 121 38.31 37.92 69.22
C VAL A 121 37.70 37.25 70.46
N GLN A 122 38.51 37.14 71.50
CA GLN A 122 38.08 37.05 72.89
C GLN A 122 38.95 38.02 73.68
N ILE A 123 38.38 39.15 74.10
CA ILE A 123 39.01 40.08 75.04
C ILE A 123 38.21 39.98 76.33
N ASP A 124 38.87 39.44 77.35
CA ASP A 124 38.50 39.51 78.76
C ASP A 124 39.49 40.46 79.46
N ASP A 125 38.97 41.14 80.47
CA ASP A 125 39.52 42.26 81.21
C ASP A 125 40.92 42.01 81.81
N SER A 126 41.79 43.03 81.80
CA SER A 126 42.45 43.55 83.02
C SER A 126 43.59 44.56 82.76
N ASP A 127 43.51 45.65 83.52
CA ASP A 127 44.58 46.49 84.08
C ASP A 127 45.44 47.45 83.22
N ARG A 128 45.03 48.72 83.28
CA ARG A 128 45.79 49.92 83.70
C ARG A 128 47.32 49.94 83.48
N SER A 129 47.81 50.98 82.79
CA SER A 129 48.44 52.18 83.40
C SER A 129 49.33 52.98 82.43
N LYS A 130 48.99 54.28 82.32
CA LYS A 130 49.85 55.49 82.24
C LYS A 130 50.53 55.94 80.92
N ASP A 131 50.16 57.19 80.60
CA ASP A 131 50.94 58.31 80.07
C ASP A 131 51.36 58.29 78.58
N PHE A 132 50.65 59.05 77.72
CA PHE A 132 50.99 60.46 77.43
C PHE A 132 49.95 61.12 76.50
N ILE A 133 49.77 62.43 76.69
CA ILE A 133 48.70 63.33 76.22
C ILE A 133 48.97 63.84 74.79
N ILE A 134 47.92 64.05 73.97
CA ILE A 134 47.56 65.34 73.34
C ILE A 134 46.06 65.33 72.96
N ASP A 135 45.45 66.46 73.32
CA ASP A 135 44.05 66.80 73.49
C ASP A 135 43.38 67.24 72.17
N ILE A 136 42.08 66.95 71.99
CA ILE A 136 40.99 67.95 71.90
C ILE A 136 39.65 67.28 71.49
N LYS A 137 38.76 67.25 72.49
CA LYS A 137 37.28 67.28 72.50
C LYS A 137 36.45 66.17 71.81
N GLN A 138 36.06 65.21 72.65
CA GLN A 138 34.84 64.41 72.58
C GLN A 138 33.68 65.13 73.30
N SER A 139 32.46 65.06 72.76
CA SER A 139 31.22 65.19 73.53
C SER A 139 30.53 63.83 73.54
N GLN A 140 30.40 63.27 74.75
CA GLN A 140 29.84 61.97 75.08
C GLN A 140 28.34 61.86 74.74
N LEU A 141 27.93 60.68 74.31
CA LEU A 141 26.61 60.10 74.59
C LEU A 141 26.77 58.58 74.54
N ASP A 142 27.00 58.00 75.71
CA ASP A 142 26.81 56.57 75.96
C ASP A 142 25.32 56.25 75.77
N ILE A 143 25.02 55.24 74.96
CA ILE A 143 23.68 54.64 74.87
C ILE A 143 23.78 53.30 75.58
N ASP A 144 23.33 53.30 76.83
CA ASP A 144 22.91 52.14 77.60
C ASP A 144 21.38 52.10 77.53
N ASP A 145 20.83 51.15 76.76
CA ASP A 145 19.43 50.68 76.79
C ASP A 145 19.20 49.72 75.60
N THR A 146 19.51 48.42 75.75
CA THR A 146 19.16 47.38 74.74
C THR A 146 17.99 46.48 75.18
N ASP A 147 17.45 46.64 76.38
CA ASP A 147 16.43 45.73 76.92
C ASP A 147 14.98 46.23 76.76
N ALA A 148 14.74 47.39 76.14
CA ALA A 148 13.39 47.97 76.00
C ALA A 148 12.65 47.63 74.68
N ILE A 149 13.23 46.83 73.77
CA ILE A 149 12.64 46.57 72.44
C ILE A 149 11.75 45.31 72.38
N TYR A 150 11.84 44.39 73.35
CA TYR A 150 11.17 43.09 73.25
C TYR A 150 9.73 43.00 73.79
N ASP A 151 9.24 43.99 74.55
CA ASP A 151 7.92 43.93 75.21
C ASP A 151 6.84 44.88 74.65
N THR A 152 6.98 45.37 73.42
CA THR A 152 5.88 46.09 72.74
C THR A 152 5.13 45.17 71.78
N PRO A 153 3.78 45.04 71.87
CA PRO A 153 3.04 44.28 70.87
C PRO A 153 3.20 44.96 69.50
N PRO A 154 3.39 44.19 68.42
CA PRO A 154 3.67 44.76 67.11
C PRO A 154 2.53 45.69 66.66
N SER A 155 2.90 46.81 66.06
CA SER A 155 1.94 47.82 65.61
C SER A 155 0.87 47.19 64.69
N LYS A 156 -0.40 47.57 64.90
CA LYS A 156 -1.54 47.09 64.08
C LYS A 156 -1.29 47.16 62.55
N PRO A 157 -0.66 48.20 61.96
CA PRO A 157 -0.35 48.21 60.53
C PRO A 157 0.67 47.14 60.10
N LEU A 158 1.65 46.79 60.94
CA LEU A 158 2.61 45.71 60.65
C LEU A 158 1.91 44.35 60.61
N MET A 159 0.94 44.12 61.50
CA MET A 159 0.12 42.91 61.52
C MET A 159 -0.82 42.84 60.30
N TYR A 160 -1.43 43.95 59.88
CA TYR A 160 -2.22 43.99 58.64
C TYR A 160 -1.34 43.75 57.40
N ALA A 161 -0.14 44.33 57.34
CA ALA A 161 0.81 44.09 56.25
C ALA A 161 1.25 42.61 56.20
N ALA A 162 1.61 42.02 57.34
CA ALA A 162 2.02 40.61 57.43
C ALA A 162 0.88 39.66 57.03
N THR A 163 -0.35 39.94 57.47
CA THR A 163 -1.53 39.13 57.10
C THR A 163 -1.91 39.29 55.63
N ILE A 164 -1.78 40.48 55.04
CA ILE A 164 -1.99 40.69 53.60
C ILE A 164 -0.94 39.96 52.77
N VAL A 165 0.34 40.03 53.17
CA VAL A 165 1.42 39.30 52.49
C VAL A 165 1.19 37.79 52.58
N LEU A 166 0.82 37.28 53.75
CA LEU A 166 0.48 35.86 53.93
C LEU A 166 -0.75 35.47 53.10
N ALA A 167 -1.79 36.30 53.07
CA ALA A 167 -2.98 36.06 52.27
C ALA A 167 -2.67 36.05 50.76
N LEU A 168 -1.81 36.95 50.27
CA LEU A 168 -1.34 36.95 48.89
C LEU A 168 -0.50 35.71 48.55
N PHE A 169 0.34 35.25 49.49
CA PHE A 169 1.14 34.03 49.30
C PHE A 169 0.25 32.79 49.22
N VAL A 170 -0.74 32.68 50.11
CA VAL A 170 -1.73 31.60 50.11
C VAL A 170 -2.62 31.68 48.87
N ALA A 171 -3.07 32.87 48.46
CA ALA A 171 -3.85 33.07 47.25
C ALA A 171 -3.06 32.70 45.99
N GLY A 172 -1.78 33.10 45.90
CA GLY A 172 -0.88 32.71 44.82
C GLY A 172 -0.62 31.20 44.77
N PHE A 173 -0.46 30.56 45.93
CA PHE A 173 -0.32 29.11 46.03
C PHE A 173 -1.58 28.37 45.57
N VAL A 174 -2.77 28.83 45.99
CA VAL A 174 -4.05 28.28 45.54
C VAL A 174 -4.26 28.50 44.03
N PHE A 175 -3.93 29.69 43.53
CA PHE A 175 -4.04 30.04 42.11
C PHE A 175 -3.12 29.17 41.22
N THR A 176 -1.85 29.03 41.59
CA THR A 176 -0.87 28.20 40.85
C THR A 176 -1.14 26.70 40.97
N SER A 177 -1.80 26.27 42.06
CA SER A 177 -2.25 24.88 42.25
C SER A 177 -3.50 24.54 41.44
N SER A 178 -4.41 25.51 41.23
CA SER A 178 -5.65 25.31 40.47
C SER A 178 -5.49 25.55 38.97
N THR A 179 -4.57 26.43 38.56
CA THR A 179 -4.38 26.78 37.15
C THR A 179 -3.54 25.72 36.41
N SER A 180 -4.07 25.25 35.28
CA SER A 180 -3.40 24.31 34.37
C SER A 180 -3.04 24.97 33.04
N VAL A 181 -1.86 24.66 32.52
CA VAL A 181 -1.36 25.09 31.21
C VAL A 181 -1.18 23.86 30.32
N ASP A 182 -1.54 24.00 29.05
CA ASP A 182 -1.36 22.95 28.05
C ASP A 182 0.14 22.75 27.77
N THR A 183 0.58 21.50 27.77
CA THR A 183 1.92 21.10 27.35
C THR A 183 1.87 20.68 25.90
N THR A 184 2.71 21.28 25.05
CA THR A 184 2.80 20.96 23.63
C THR A 184 4.15 20.33 23.29
N VAL A 185 4.14 19.46 22.28
CA VAL A 185 5.34 18.96 21.60
C VAL A 185 5.34 19.55 20.20
N SER A 186 6.36 20.31 19.85
CA SER A 186 6.50 20.88 18.51
C SER A 186 7.28 19.93 17.61
N THR A 187 6.71 19.60 16.46
CA THR A 187 7.31 18.77 15.42
C THR A 187 7.22 19.45 14.08
N ARG A 188 8.08 19.04 13.14
CA ARG A 188 8.01 19.51 11.75
C ARG A 188 7.33 18.47 10.88
N GLY A 189 6.65 18.95 9.84
CA GLY A 189 5.93 18.09 8.93
C GLY A 189 5.75 18.68 7.54
N LYS A 190 5.27 17.84 6.64
CA LYS A 190 5.05 18.14 5.23
C LYS A 190 3.67 17.64 4.80
N PHE A 191 2.96 18.47 4.04
CA PHE A 191 1.68 18.09 3.47
C PHE A 191 1.85 17.04 2.39
N THR A 192 1.21 15.89 2.58
CA THR A 192 1.18 14.83 1.58
C THR A 192 -0.27 14.54 1.20
N THR A 193 -0.47 13.95 0.03
CA THR A 193 -1.78 13.44 -0.35
C THR A 193 -2.00 12.10 0.31
N LYS A 194 -3.16 11.91 0.95
CA LYS A 194 -3.55 10.62 1.54
C LYS A 194 -3.53 9.47 0.53
N VAL A 195 -3.71 9.77 -0.76
CA VAL A 195 -3.85 8.78 -1.82
C VAL A 195 -2.62 8.83 -2.72
N PRO A 196 -1.99 7.68 -3.03
CA PRO A 196 -0.81 7.64 -3.88
C PRO A 196 -1.11 8.12 -5.30
N ASN A 197 -0.03 8.42 -6.02
CA ASN A 197 -0.07 8.69 -7.44
C ASN A 197 -0.57 7.47 -8.21
N VAL A 198 -1.16 7.70 -9.38
CA VAL A 198 -1.70 6.64 -10.24
C VAL A 198 -0.80 6.47 -11.44
N ASP A 199 -0.13 5.33 -11.52
CA ASP A 199 0.67 4.98 -12.68
C ASP A 199 -0.23 4.47 -13.80
N VAL A 200 -0.15 5.13 -14.96
CA VAL A 200 -0.84 4.71 -16.16
C VAL A 200 0.10 3.79 -16.91
N GLN A 201 -0.26 2.52 -16.95
CA GLN A 201 0.54 1.46 -17.55
C GLN A 201 0.06 1.11 -18.96
N ALA A 202 0.97 0.57 -19.77
CA ALA A 202 0.64 0.01 -21.07
C ALA A 202 -0.32 -1.17 -20.89
N THR A 203 -1.44 -1.14 -21.61
CA THR A 203 -2.51 -2.14 -21.50
C THR A 203 -2.25 -3.37 -22.38
N SER A 204 -1.27 -3.30 -23.29
CA SER A 204 -0.85 -4.41 -24.14
C SER A 204 0.61 -4.24 -24.56
N SER A 205 1.28 -5.35 -24.88
CA SER A 205 2.63 -5.32 -25.42
C SER A 205 2.61 -4.90 -26.90
N ALA A 206 3.11 -3.71 -27.21
CA ALA A 206 3.09 -3.16 -28.57
C ALA A 206 4.11 -2.02 -28.72
N ILE A 207 4.31 -1.56 -29.96
CA ILE A 207 5.14 -0.40 -30.27
C ILE A 207 4.33 0.88 -30.01
N ILE A 208 4.92 1.87 -29.36
CA ILE A 208 4.26 3.18 -29.20
C ILE A 208 4.24 3.90 -30.54
N LYS A 209 3.05 4.12 -31.09
CA LYS A 209 2.86 4.91 -32.31
C LYS A 209 3.08 6.40 -32.05
N ARG A 210 2.45 6.93 -31.00
CA ARG A 210 2.67 8.29 -30.49
C ARG A 210 2.14 8.48 -29.07
N ILE A 211 2.77 9.37 -28.33
CA ILE A 211 2.30 9.88 -27.03
C ILE A 211 1.64 11.23 -27.27
N VAL A 212 0.44 11.45 -26.72
CA VAL A 212 -0.41 12.62 -27.00
C VAL A 212 -0.36 13.66 -25.87
N VAL A 213 0.44 13.41 -24.83
CA VAL A 213 0.44 14.18 -23.59
C VAL A 213 1.82 14.69 -23.23
N GLU A 214 1.85 15.81 -22.52
CA GLU A 214 3.08 16.49 -22.07
C GLU A 214 3.16 16.57 -20.54
N ARG A 215 4.37 16.76 -20.00
CA ARG A 215 4.60 16.88 -18.56
C ARG A 215 3.91 18.14 -18.03
N GLY A 216 3.20 18.01 -16.91
CA GLY A 216 2.43 19.11 -16.30
C GLY A 216 1.06 19.35 -16.93
N GLN A 217 0.69 18.63 -18.00
CA GLN A 217 -0.65 18.74 -18.58
C GLN A 217 -1.71 18.14 -17.65
N PHE A 218 -2.87 18.79 -17.57
CA PHE A 218 -4.05 18.25 -16.90
C PHE A 218 -4.82 17.30 -17.83
N LEU A 219 -5.07 16.08 -17.38
CA LEU A 219 -5.85 15.07 -18.07
C LEU A 219 -7.16 14.80 -17.36
N LYS A 220 -8.24 14.68 -18.14
CA LYS A 220 -9.52 14.17 -17.66
C LYS A 220 -9.56 12.64 -17.74
N LYS A 221 -10.35 12.01 -16.87
CA LYS A 221 -10.65 10.58 -16.91
C LYS A 221 -11.16 10.20 -18.30
N GLY A 222 -10.56 9.18 -18.89
CA GLY A 222 -10.85 8.68 -20.23
C GLY A 222 -10.14 9.43 -21.36
N GLN A 223 -9.39 10.51 -21.07
CA GLN A 223 -8.60 11.21 -22.07
C GLN A 223 -7.46 10.32 -22.59
N LEU A 224 -7.20 10.39 -23.89
CA LEU A 224 -6.17 9.61 -24.57
C LEU A 224 -4.77 10.06 -24.13
N VAL A 225 -3.95 9.09 -23.73
CA VAL A 225 -2.57 9.29 -23.25
C VAL A 225 -1.58 8.91 -24.34
N ALA A 226 -1.68 7.67 -24.82
CA ALA A 226 -0.79 7.12 -25.82
C ALA A 226 -1.58 6.23 -26.78
N ILE A 227 -1.11 6.16 -28.02
CA ILE A 227 -1.63 5.24 -29.04
C ILE A 227 -0.52 4.23 -29.33
N LEU A 228 -0.83 2.97 -29.13
CA LEU A 228 0.02 1.85 -29.50
C LEU A 228 -0.23 1.45 -30.97
N ASP A 229 0.62 0.60 -31.54
CA ASP A 229 0.40 0.06 -32.88
C ASP A 229 -0.80 -0.90 -32.89
N GLU A 230 -1.79 -0.63 -33.74
CA GLU A 230 -3.03 -1.39 -33.85
C GLU A 230 -2.94 -2.58 -34.82
N THR A 231 -1.86 -2.67 -35.61
CA THR A 231 -1.79 -3.56 -36.78
C THR A 231 -2.09 -5.01 -36.44
N ASP A 232 -1.46 -5.55 -35.39
CA ASP A 232 -1.64 -6.95 -34.97
C ASP A 232 -3.02 -7.19 -34.37
N ALA A 233 -3.47 -6.32 -33.45
CA ALA A 233 -4.78 -6.43 -32.81
C ALA A 233 -5.92 -6.36 -33.83
N LYS A 234 -5.82 -5.46 -34.81
CA LYS A 234 -6.79 -5.29 -35.88
C LYS A 234 -6.81 -6.46 -36.85
N SER A 235 -5.64 -6.95 -37.26
CA SER A 235 -5.51 -8.12 -38.16
C SER A 235 -6.15 -9.35 -37.52
N ASN A 236 -5.82 -9.64 -36.26
CA ASN A 236 -6.38 -10.77 -35.52
C ASN A 236 -7.89 -10.65 -35.35
N LEU A 237 -8.41 -9.47 -34.97
CA LEU A 237 -9.85 -9.24 -34.84
C LEU A 237 -10.57 -9.41 -36.18
N THR A 238 -10.01 -8.88 -37.27
CA THR A 238 -10.60 -8.98 -38.62
C THR A 238 -10.66 -10.44 -39.08
N SER A 239 -9.55 -11.17 -38.94
CA SER A 239 -9.47 -12.61 -39.26
C SER A 239 -10.50 -13.42 -38.47
N ASN A 240 -10.62 -13.18 -37.16
CA ASN A 240 -11.59 -13.86 -36.31
C ASN A 240 -13.06 -13.54 -36.71
N ILE A 241 -13.37 -12.28 -37.01
CA ILE A 241 -14.71 -11.87 -37.50
C ILE A 241 -15.04 -12.57 -38.82
N GLU A 242 -14.09 -12.67 -39.75
CA GLU A 242 -14.29 -13.37 -41.02
C GLU A 242 -14.55 -14.87 -40.82
N GLN A 243 -13.81 -15.52 -39.91
CA GLN A 243 -14.02 -16.92 -39.53
C GLN A 243 -15.40 -17.13 -38.88
N LEU A 244 -15.78 -16.25 -37.96
CA LEU A 244 -17.10 -16.28 -37.30
C LEU A 244 -18.22 -16.14 -38.33
N ALA A 245 -18.12 -15.16 -39.23
CA ALA A 245 -19.09 -14.96 -40.30
C ALA A 245 -19.17 -16.19 -41.24
N ALA A 246 -18.05 -16.87 -41.50
CA ALA A 246 -18.04 -18.09 -42.30
C ALA A 246 -18.80 -19.24 -41.59
N VAL A 247 -18.59 -19.42 -40.28
CA VAL A 247 -19.31 -20.41 -39.46
C VAL A 247 -20.81 -20.11 -39.41
N GLU A 248 -21.20 -18.85 -39.17
CA GLU A 248 -22.60 -18.43 -39.14
C GLU A 248 -23.32 -18.72 -40.46
N ARG A 249 -22.66 -18.50 -41.59
CA ARG A 249 -23.21 -18.84 -42.91
C ARG A 249 -23.39 -20.35 -43.08
N ARG A 250 -22.50 -21.18 -42.53
CA ARG A 250 -22.66 -22.65 -42.55
C ARG A 250 -23.82 -23.12 -41.66
N LEU A 251 -23.96 -22.54 -40.47
CA LEU A 251 -25.12 -22.79 -39.60
C LEU A 251 -26.44 -22.41 -40.27
N LEU A 252 -26.47 -21.25 -40.93
CA LEU A 252 -27.64 -20.82 -41.70
C LEU A 252 -27.97 -21.81 -42.83
N ARG A 253 -26.96 -22.34 -43.54
CA ARG A 253 -27.16 -23.38 -44.55
C ARG A 253 -27.77 -24.65 -43.93
N ILE A 254 -27.26 -25.12 -42.80
CA ILE A 254 -27.79 -26.30 -42.10
C ILE A 254 -29.23 -26.08 -41.66
N LYS A 255 -29.56 -24.89 -41.14
CA LYS A 255 -30.92 -24.52 -40.77
C LYS A 255 -31.88 -24.62 -41.97
N TYR A 256 -31.49 -24.07 -43.11
CA TYR A 256 -32.28 -24.21 -44.33
C TYR A 256 -32.38 -25.65 -44.84
N GLU A 257 -31.32 -26.46 -44.70
CA GLU A 257 -31.36 -27.88 -45.04
C GLU A 257 -32.41 -28.62 -44.20
N GLN A 258 -32.47 -28.37 -42.89
CA GLN A 258 -33.48 -28.94 -42.00
C GLN A 258 -34.90 -28.51 -42.37
N GLU A 259 -35.12 -27.21 -42.62
CA GLU A 259 -36.42 -26.68 -43.03
C GLU A 259 -36.90 -27.25 -44.38
N LEU A 260 -36.00 -27.40 -45.36
CA LEU A 260 -36.32 -27.93 -46.69
C LEU A 260 -36.57 -29.45 -46.69
N ILE A 261 -35.94 -30.19 -45.78
CA ILE A 261 -36.22 -31.61 -45.55
C ILE A 261 -37.59 -31.78 -44.90
N ALA A 262 -37.92 -30.97 -43.89
CA ALA A 262 -39.20 -31.05 -43.20
C ALA A 262 -40.39 -30.59 -44.06
N SER A 263 -40.24 -29.49 -44.81
CA SER A 263 -41.32 -28.90 -45.61
C SER A 263 -41.47 -29.50 -47.01
N GLY A 264 -40.41 -30.13 -47.56
CA GLY A 264 -40.38 -30.54 -48.96
C GLY A 264 -40.36 -29.38 -49.98
N GLY A 265 -40.26 -28.13 -49.52
CA GLY A 265 -40.40 -26.92 -50.34
C GLY A 265 -39.24 -26.66 -51.32
N ALA A 266 -39.38 -25.63 -52.16
CA ALA A 266 -38.31 -25.19 -53.05
C ALA A 266 -37.27 -24.32 -52.30
N ILE A 267 -36.02 -24.35 -52.78
CA ILE A 267 -34.93 -23.54 -52.21
C ILE A 267 -35.27 -22.05 -52.40
N PRO A 268 -35.27 -21.22 -51.33
CA PRO A 268 -35.56 -19.80 -51.44
C PRO A 268 -34.60 -19.10 -52.42
N LYS A 269 -35.15 -18.38 -53.40
CA LYS A 269 -34.35 -17.61 -54.38
C LYS A 269 -33.60 -16.44 -53.71
N GLU A 270 -34.24 -15.81 -52.73
CA GLU A 270 -33.64 -14.78 -51.89
C GLU A 270 -33.12 -15.39 -50.58
N SER A 271 -31.84 -15.76 -50.59
CA SER A 271 -31.16 -16.24 -49.38
C SER A 271 -29.85 -15.49 -49.22
N LYS A 272 -29.54 -15.12 -47.96
CA LYS A 272 -28.27 -14.50 -47.51
C LYS A 272 -27.05 -15.41 -47.69
N LEU A 273 -27.22 -16.61 -48.22
CA LEU A 273 -26.15 -17.55 -48.50
C LEU A 273 -25.31 -17.13 -49.71
N SER A 274 -24.01 -17.42 -49.65
CA SER A 274 -23.10 -17.31 -50.80
C SER A 274 -23.46 -18.31 -51.90
N THR A 275 -23.03 -18.03 -53.13
CA THR A 275 -23.27 -18.90 -54.31
C THR A 275 -22.79 -20.33 -54.08
N LEU A 276 -21.62 -20.51 -53.47
CA LEU A 276 -21.06 -21.82 -53.13
C LEU A 276 -21.95 -22.58 -52.13
N LEU A 277 -22.38 -21.92 -51.05
CA LEU A 277 -23.21 -22.57 -50.03
C LEU A 277 -24.60 -22.91 -50.56
N LYS A 278 -25.15 -22.12 -51.48
CA LYS A 278 -26.39 -22.42 -52.20
C LYS A 278 -26.26 -23.68 -53.06
N ASP A 279 -25.16 -23.83 -53.80
CA ASP A 279 -24.90 -25.03 -54.61
C ASP A 279 -24.77 -26.29 -53.73
N ILE A 280 -24.01 -26.19 -52.62
CA ILE A 280 -23.88 -27.29 -51.65
C ILE A 280 -25.25 -27.68 -51.07
N LEU A 281 -26.05 -26.69 -50.63
CA LEU A 281 -27.39 -26.92 -50.10
C LEU A 281 -28.27 -27.64 -51.11
N LYS A 282 -28.28 -27.16 -52.37
CA LYS A 282 -29.06 -27.75 -53.44
C LYS A 282 -28.70 -29.22 -53.65
N LYS A 283 -27.41 -29.52 -53.83
CA LYS A 283 -26.92 -30.89 -54.04
C LYS A 283 -27.29 -31.82 -52.89
N ARG A 284 -27.15 -31.38 -51.64
CA ARG A 284 -27.48 -32.18 -50.45
C ARG A 284 -28.98 -32.47 -50.34
N VAL A 285 -29.83 -31.46 -50.56
CA VAL A 285 -31.30 -31.63 -50.52
C VAL A 285 -31.77 -32.53 -51.67
N GLU A 286 -31.22 -32.38 -52.87
CA GLU A 286 -31.51 -33.24 -54.01
C GLU A 286 -31.09 -34.68 -53.77
N GLN A 287 -29.91 -34.91 -53.17
CA GLN A 287 -29.44 -36.24 -52.80
C GLN A 287 -30.38 -36.93 -51.80
N TYR A 288 -30.78 -36.23 -50.74
CA TYR A 288 -31.73 -36.76 -49.76
C TYR A 288 -33.08 -37.11 -50.42
N ARG A 289 -33.64 -36.19 -51.22
CA ARG A 289 -34.91 -36.38 -51.93
C ARG A 289 -34.86 -37.54 -52.91
N ALA A 290 -33.78 -37.67 -53.67
CA ALA A 290 -33.59 -38.79 -54.60
C ALA A 290 -33.58 -40.12 -53.85
N LYS A 291 -32.94 -40.19 -52.67
CA LYS A 291 -32.91 -41.40 -51.85
C LYS A 291 -34.29 -41.75 -51.27
N ILE A 292 -35.01 -40.77 -50.71
CA ILE A 292 -36.39 -40.98 -50.21
C ILE A 292 -37.34 -41.39 -51.34
N LYS A 293 -37.20 -40.78 -52.53
CA LYS A 293 -37.96 -41.17 -53.72
C LYS A 293 -37.65 -42.60 -54.17
N SER A 294 -36.40 -43.03 -54.07
CA SER A 294 -35.99 -44.41 -54.35
C SER A 294 -36.62 -45.41 -53.36
N PHE A 295 -36.60 -45.11 -52.06
CA PHE A 295 -37.26 -45.94 -51.04
C PHE A 295 -38.76 -46.04 -51.27
N SER A 296 -39.45 -44.91 -51.43
CA SER A 296 -40.91 -44.89 -51.67
C SER A 296 -41.30 -45.65 -52.94
N SER A 297 -40.54 -45.53 -54.03
CA SER A 297 -40.80 -46.29 -55.26
C SER A 297 -40.64 -47.80 -55.07
N ARG A 298 -39.64 -48.24 -54.30
CA ARG A 298 -39.42 -49.66 -53.99
C ARG A 298 -40.50 -50.21 -53.05
N ILE A 299 -40.92 -49.42 -52.06
CA ILE A 299 -42.03 -49.76 -51.16
C ILE A 299 -43.32 -49.97 -51.97
N VAL A 300 -43.71 -49.00 -52.81
CA VAL A 300 -44.91 -49.11 -53.64
C VAL A 300 -44.87 -50.32 -54.56
N LYS A 301 -43.71 -50.62 -55.17
CA LYS A 301 -43.55 -51.82 -56.00
C LYS A 301 -43.78 -53.10 -55.20
N LEU A 302 -43.21 -53.20 -54.00
CA LEU A 302 -43.33 -54.38 -53.16
C LEU A 302 -44.75 -54.53 -52.58
N GLU A 303 -45.42 -53.43 -52.24
CA GLU A 303 -46.83 -53.41 -51.85
C GLU A 303 -47.74 -53.95 -52.97
N GLN A 304 -47.49 -53.55 -54.22
CA GLN A 304 -48.20 -54.10 -55.38
C GLN A 304 -47.95 -55.61 -55.54
N GLU A 305 -46.71 -56.06 -55.39
CA GLU A 305 -46.35 -57.48 -55.44
C GLU A 305 -46.94 -58.31 -54.29
N ILE A 306 -47.22 -57.69 -53.14
CA ILE A 306 -47.93 -58.29 -52.01
C ILE A 306 -49.43 -58.37 -52.31
N ALA A 307 -50.01 -57.32 -52.90
CA ALA A 307 -51.42 -57.31 -53.31
C ALA A 307 -51.72 -58.45 -54.29
N THR A 308 -50.89 -58.62 -55.34
CA THR A 308 -51.04 -59.73 -56.29
C THR A 308 -50.85 -61.10 -55.65
N ALA A 309 -49.87 -61.24 -54.73
CA ALA A 309 -49.67 -62.49 -54.01
C ALA A 309 -50.87 -62.86 -53.10
N ASN A 310 -51.54 -61.88 -52.51
CA ASN A 310 -52.77 -62.11 -51.74
C ASN A 310 -53.92 -62.60 -52.63
N GLU A 311 -54.07 -62.04 -53.84
CA GLU A 311 -55.06 -62.51 -54.81
C GLU A 311 -54.79 -63.97 -55.23
N GLU A 312 -53.54 -64.33 -55.53
CA GLU A 312 -53.15 -65.71 -55.83
C GLU A 312 -53.45 -66.69 -54.68
N ILE A 313 -53.23 -66.26 -53.43
CA ILE A 313 -53.56 -67.06 -52.24
C ILE A 313 -55.06 -67.27 -52.12
N ASN A 314 -55.86 -66.24 -52.40
CA ASN A 314 -57.32 -66.37 -52.38
C ASN A 314 -57.79 -67.40 -53.43
N SER A 315 -57.25 -67.35 -54.65
CA SER A 315 -57.55 -68.37 -55.68
C SER A 315 -57.09 -69.78 -55.31
N ALA A 316 -55.92 -69.92 -54.70
CA ALA A 316 -55.41 -71.21 -54.22
C ALA A 316 -56.24 -71.78 -53.06
N ASN A 317 -56.72 -70.91 -52.16
CA ASN A 317 -57.64 -71.26 -51.08
C ASN A 317 -58.97 -71.78 -51.62
N GLU A 318 -59.54 -71.11 -52.61
CA GLU A 318 -60.78 -71.55 -53.26
C GLU A 318 -60.59 -72.93 -53.93
N THR A 319 -59.46 -73.12 -54.63
CA THR A 319 -59.11 -74.41 -55.23
C THR A 319 -58.99 -75.52 -54.18
N LEU A 320 -58.41 -75.23 -53.01
CA LEU A 320 -58.35 -76.17 -51.90
C LEU A 320 -59.74 -76.50 -51.33
N ALA A 321 -60.65 -75.53 -51.27
CA ALA A 321 -62.03 -75.75 -50.84
C ALA A 321 -62.77 -76.69 -51.80
N ILE A 322 -62.67 -76.43 -53.11
CA ILE A 322 -63.28 -77.26 -54.16
C ILE A 322 -62.74 -78.69 -54.12
N THR A 323 -61.41 -78.87 -54.07
CA THR A 323 -60.79 -80.21 -54.04
C THR A 323 -61.14 -80.98 -52.77
N LYS A 324 -61.28 -80.29 -51.63
CA LYS A 324 -61.77 -80.87 -50.37
C LYS A 324 -63.22 -81.34 -50.47
N GLU A 325 -64.09 -80.59 -51.13
CA GLU A 325 -65.48 -81.00 -51.38
C GLU A 325 -65.54 -82.20 -52.31
N GLN A 326 -64.75 -82.20 -53.40
CA GLN A 326 -64.64 -83.33 -54.33
C GLN A 326 -64.16 -84.62 -53.64
N GLU A 327 -63.14 -84.56 -52.79
CA GLU A 327 -62.68 -85.73 -52.01
C GLU A 327 -63.80 -86.26 -51.12
N SER A 328 -64.53 -85.38 -50.42
CA SER A 328 -65.66 -85.76 -49.57
C SER A 328 -66.77 -86.47 -50.36
N LEU A 329 -67.11 -85.95 -51.55
CA LEU A 329 -68.10 -86.56 -52.44
C LEU A 329 -67.63 -87.93 -52.95
N LYS A 330 -66.39 -88.04 -53.43
CA LYS A 330 -65.83 -89.31 -53.93
C LYS A 330 -65.75 -90.37 -52.83
N ARG A 331 -65.38 -89.98 -51.60
CA ARG A 331 -65.41 -90.86 -50.43
C ARG A 331 -66.82 -91.41 -50.15
N LYS A 332 -67.86 -90.56 -50.20
CA LYS A 332 -69.26 -91.03 -50.05
C LYS A 332 -69.65 -92.05 -51.12
N ILE A 333 -69.22 -91.83 -52.37
CA ILE A 333 -69.47 -92.77 -53.48
C ILE A 333 -68.73 -94.09 -53.24
N GLU A 334 -67.47 -94.04 -52.82
CA GLU A 334 -66.68 -95.23 -52.46
C GLU A 334 -67.36 -96.04 -51.34
N GLU A 335 -67.80 -95.38 -50.26
CA GLU A 335 -68.51 -96.00 -49.14
C GLU A 335 -69.82 -96.67 -49.61
N ALA A 336 -70.61 -95.98 -50.43
CA ALA A 336 -71.84 -96.54 -51.00
C ALA A 336 -71.55 -97.77 -51.88
N ARG A 337 -70.51 -97.72 -52.73
CA ARG A 337 -70.10 -98.85 -53.59
C ARG A 337 -69.56 -100.02 -52.78
N LYS A 338 -68.82 -99.74 -51.69
CA LYS A 338 -68.34 -100.75 -50.74
C LYS A 338 -69.51 -101.48 -50.09
N HIS A 339 -70.51 -100.75 -49.58
CA HIS A 339 -71.70 -101.35 -49.00
C HIS A 339 -72.48 -102.26 -49.97
N LEU A 340 -72.59 -101.86 -51.25
CA LEU A 340 -73.21 -102.69 -52.28
C LEU A 340 -72.40 -103.96 -52.58
N TYR A 341 -71.08 -103.85 -52.60
CA TYR A 341 -70.18 -104.99 -52.78
C TYR A 341 -70.22 -105.97 -51.59
N ASP A 342 -70.18 -105.48 -50.36
CA ASP A 342 -70.23 -106.29 -49.13
C ASP A 342 -71.54 -107.10 -49.04
N ARG A 343 -72.65 -106.54 -49.56
CA ARG A 343 -73.94 -107.22 -49.69
C ARG A 343 -74.05 -108.15 -50.90
N LYS A 344 -72.96 -108.36 -51.66
CA LYS A 344 -72.88 -109.16 -52.89
C LYS A 344 -73.78 -108.67 -54.05
N ASN A 345 -74.23 -107.41 -54.01
CA ASN A 345 -75.10 -106.80 -55.04
C ASN A 345 -74.34 -105.90 -56.02
N GLY A 346 -73.01 -105.78 -55.90
CA GLY A 346 -72.17 -104.92 -56.74
C GLY A 346 -70.89 -105.61 -57.22
N SER A 347 -70.29 -105.10 -58.29
CA SER A 347 -69.02 -105.59 -58.85
C SER A 347 -67.80 -105.06 -58.07
N LEU A 348 -66.83 -105.95 -57.81
CA LEU A 348 -65.54 -105.58 -57.21
C LEU A 348 -64.82 -104.49 -58.01
N LEU A 349 -64.89 -104.57 -59.35
CA LEU A 349 -64.27 -103.59 -60.24
C LEU A 349 -64.83 -102.19 -59.99
N SER A 350 -66.14 -102.06 -59.82
CA SER A 350 -66.79 -100.76 -59.56
C SER A 350 -66.40 -100.15 -58.20
N TYR A 351 -66.16 -100.98 -57.19
CA TYR A 351 -65.63 -100.51 -55.90
C TYR A 351 -64.17 -100.06 -56.03
N LEU A 352 -63.31 -100.85 -56.68
CA LEU A 352 -61.91 -100.48 -56.88
C LEU A 352 -61.75 -99.20 -57.72
N GLN A 353 -62.58 -99.01 -58.76
CA GLN A 353 -62.62 -97.77 -59.53
C GLN A 353 -63.04 -96.56 -58.67
N ALA A 354 -64.02 -96.73 -57.77
CA ALA A 354 -64.41 -95.67 -56.85
C ALA A 354 -63.29 -95.33 -55.85
N ARG A 355 -62.59 -96.34 -55.32
CA ARG A 355 -61.44 -96.18 -54.42
C ARG A 355 -60.27 -95.48 -55.10
N ASP A 356 -59.96 -95.83 -56.34
CA ASP A 356 -58.93 -95.14 -57.14
C ASP A 356 -59.29 -93.66 -57.37
N ALA A 357 -60.56 -93.37 -57.68
CA ALA A 357 -61.06 -92.00 -57.82
C ALA A 357 -60.98 -91.19 -56.51
N THR A 358 -61.24 -91.80 -55.34
CA THR A 358 -61.03 -91.15 -54.04
C THR A 358 -59.56 -90.87 -53.80
N LEU A 359 -58.67 -91.83 -54.11
CA LEU A 359 -57.23 -91.66 -53.94
C LEU A 359 -56.69 -90.53 -54.84
N ALA A 360 -57.17 -90.45 -56.08
CA ALA A 360 -56.85 -89.35 -56.99
C ALA A 360 -57.33 -87.99 -56.44
N ALA A 361 -58.56 -87.91 -55.92
CA ALA A 361 -59.08 -86.69 -55.31
C ALA A 361 -58.29 -86.27 -54.05
N LYS A 362 -57.87 -87.25 -53.24
CA LYS A 362 -57.01 -87.01 -52.06
C LYS A 362 -55.63 -86.47 -52.44
N ARG A 363 -55.01 -87.00 -53.52
CA ARG A 363 -53.76 -86.46 -54.08
C ARG A 363 -53.95 -85.01 -54.56
N ALA A 364 -54.99 -84.74 -55.34
CA ALA A 364 -55.29 -83.40 -55.83
C ALA A 364 -55.47 -82.38 -54.68
N ARG A 365 -56.15 -82.76 -53.60
CA ARG A 365 -56.27 -81.92 -52.39
C ARG A 365 -54.91 -81.70 -51.70
N PHE A 366 -54.07 -82.74 -51.61
CA PHE A 366 -52.74 -82.61 -51.03
C PHE A 366 -51.87 -81.64 -51.84
N ASP A 367 -51.90 -81.75 -53.16
CA ASP A 367 -51.17 -80.86 -54.06
C ASP A 367 -51.67 -79.41 -53.95
N ALA A 368 -52.99 -79.20 -53.92
CA ALA A 368 -53.59 -77.88 -53.70
C ALA A 368 -53.19 -77.27 -52.33
N ARG A 369 -53.14 -78.09 -51.28
CA ARG A 369 -52.71 -77.65 -49.94
C ARG A 369 -51.23 -77.25 -49.94
N ASN A 370 -50.37 -78.02 -50.61
CA ASN A 370 -48.94 -77.71 -50.69
C ASN A 370 -48.69 -76.44 -51.51
N LEU A 371 -49.43 -76.25 -52.61
CA LEU A 371 -49.37 -75.03 -53.41
C LEU A 371 -49.76 -73.81 -52.56
N LEU A 372 -50.86 -73.89 -51.82
CA LEU A 372 -51.28 -72.83 -50.90
C LEU A 372 -50.20 -72.53 -49.86
N ALA A 373 -49.66 -73.55 -49.21
CA ALA A 373 -48.61 -73.39 -48.20
C ALA A 373 -47.35 -72.71 -48.78
N SER A 374 -46.94 -73.09 -49.99
CA SER A 374 -45.82 -72.46 -50.71
C SER A 374 -46.09 -70.98 -51.01
N LYS A 375 -47.31 -70.64 -51.47
CA LYS A 375 -47.71 -69.25 -51.73
C LYS A 375 -47.76 -68.41 -50.45
N MET A 376 -48.27 -68.96 -49.36
CA MET A 376 -48.27 -68.29 -48.05
C MET A 376 -46.84 -68.03 -47.54
N ALA A 377 -45.92 -68.99 -47.73
CA ALA A 377 -44.51 -68.79 -47.38
C ALA A 377 -43.86 -67.69 -48.23
N ALA A 378 -44.15 -67.63 -49.54
CA ALA A 378 -43.66 -66.57 -50.42
C ALA A 378 -44.21 -65.19 -50.03
N LEU A 379 -45.49 -65.09 -49.64
CA LEU A 379 -46.08 -63.85 -49.12
C LEU A 379 -45.40 -63.40 -47.82
N ALA A 380 -45.14 -64.34 -46.90
CA ALA A 380 -44.45 -64.03 -45.66
C ALA A 380 -43.05 -63.45 -45.92
N ALA A 381 -42.29 -64.00 -46.86
CA ALA A 381 -41.00 -63.46 -47.28
C ALA A 381 -41.12 -62.02 -47.80
N LYS A 382 -42.07 -61.73 -48.70
CA LYS A 382 -42.29 -60.37 -49.22
C LYS A 382 -42.68 -59.36 -48.13
N LYS A 383 -43.50 -59.77 -47.17
CA LYS A 383 -43.87 -58.91 -46.02
C LYS A 383 -42.66 -58.59 -45.15
N THR A 384 -41.77 -59.56 -44.93
CA THR A 384 -40.51 -59.34 -44.23
C THR A 384 -39.64 -58.36 -45.01
N ASP A 385 -39.51 -58.52 -46.34
CA ASP A 385 -38.76 -57.60 -47.20
C ASP A 385 -39.30 -56.16 -47.16
N LEU A 386 -40.62 -56.00 -47.02
CA LEU A 386 -41.26 -54.69 -46.87
C LEU A 386 -40.93 -54.06 -45.52
N SER A 387 -40.95 -54.87 -44.45
CA SER A 387 -40.59 -54.43 -43.11
C SER A 387 -39.12 -54.02 -43.03
N THR A 388 -38.20 -54.80 -43.61
CA THR A 388 -36.77 -54.46 -43.64
C THR A 388 -36.52 -53.20 -44.45
N LEU A 389 -37.15 -53.05 -45.61
CA LEU A 389 -37.02 -51.83 -46.42
C LEU A 389 -37.58 -50.58 -45.73
N SER A 390 -38.66 -50.74 -44.94
CA SER A 390 -39.23 -49.65 -44.14
C SER A 390 -38.30 -49.25 -43.00
N ALA A 391 -37.69 -50.24 -42.33
CA ALA A 391 -36.67 -50.00 -41.31
C ALA A 391 -35.42 -49.32 -41.89
N ASP A 392 -34.93 -49.77 -43.06
CA ASP A 392 -33.80 -49.14 -43.76
C ASP A 392 -34.07 -47.66 -44.09
N ARG A 393 -35.32 -47.33 -44.45
CA ARG A 393 -35.75 -45.95 -44.72
C ARG A 393 -35.70 -45.11 -43.45
N GLU A 394 -36.23 -45.64 -42.35
CA GLU A 394 -36.22 -44.96 -41.05
C GLU A 394 -34.80 -44.76 -40.53
N GLU A 395 -33.96 -45.80 -40.60
CA GLU A 395 -32.54 -45.73 -40.27
C GLU A 395 -31.84 -44.67 -41.11
N PHE A 396 -32.08 -44.61 -42.41
CA PHE A 396 -31.53 -43.57 -43.27
C PHE A 396 -31.94 -42.17 -42.81
N THR A 397 -33.23 -41.96 -42.48
CA THR A 397 -33.70 -40.66 -41.99
C THR A 397 -33.11 -40.28 -40.63
N ALA A 398 -33.00 -41.23 -39.72
CA ALA A 398 -32.41 -41.03 -38.40
C ALA A 398 -30.90 -40.73 -38.50
N SER A 399 -30.18 -41.50 -39.33
CA SER A 399 -28.75 -41.30 -39.61
C SER A 399 -28.48 -39.94 -40.26
N TRP A 400 -29.31 -39.53 -41.23
CA TRP A 400 -29.20 -38.21 -41.85
C TRP A 400 -29.44 -37.06 -40.85
N SER A 401 -30.48 -37.19 -40.00
CA SER A 401 -30.77 -36.23 -38.95
C SER A 401 -29.64 -36.14 -37.91
N SER A 402 -29.08 -37.28 -37.51
CA SER A 402 -27.94 -37.37 -36.60
C SER A 402 -26.70 -36.69 -37.18
N SER A 403 -26.36 -36.98 -38.44
CA SER A 403 -25.22 -36.36 -39.14
C SER A 403 -25.37 -34.83 -39.26
N LEU A 404 -26.59 -34.34 -39.50
CA LEU A 404 -26.90 -32.91 -39.47
C LEU A 404 -26.76 -32.32 -38.06
N GLY A 405 -27.25 -33.03 -37.04
CA GLY A 405 -27.10 -32.64 -35.64
C GLY A 405 -25.64 -32.52 -35.22
N GLU A 406 -24.82 -33.51 -35.58
CA GLU A 406 -23.38 -33.50 -35.29
C GLU A 406 -22.67 -32.33 -36.01
N SER A 407 -22.96 -32.13 -37.30
CA SER A 407 -22.39 -31.01 -38.06
C SER A 407 -22.81 -29.66 -37.49
N ARG A 408 -24.07 -29.54 -37.06
CA ARG A 408 -24.60 -28.35 -36.40
C ARG A 408 -23.93 -28.10 -35.06
N SER A 409 -23.77 -29.13 -34.23
CA SER A 409 -23.08 -29.01 -32.93
C SER A 409 -21.65 -28.52 -33.12
N LYS A 410 -20.89 -29.12 -34.04
CA LYS A 410 -19.50 -28.71 -34.32
C LYS A 410 -19.39 -27.25 -34.75
N ASP A 411 -20.26 -26.80 -35.66
CA ASP A 411 -20.27 -25.40 -36.09
C ASP A 411 -20.81 -24.46 -34.98
N GLU A 412 -21.73 -24.90 -34.12
CA GLU A 412 -22.24 -24.13 -32.98
C GLU A 412 -21.15 -23.92 -31.92
N ASP A 413 -20.42 -24.98 -31.56
CA ASP A 413 -19.29 -24.93 -30.63
C ASP A 413 -18.20 -24.00 -31.17
N ALA A 414 -17.87 -24.10 -32.46
CA ALA A 414 -16.95 -23.18 -33.12
C ALA A 414 -17.45 -21.73 -33.10
N ARG A 415 -18.75 -21.49 -33.30
CA ARG A 415 -19.35 -20.14 -33.20
C ARG A 415 -19.16 -19.58 -31.79
N ILE A 416 -19.45 -20.39 -30.76
CA ILE A 416 -19.31 -19.98 -29.36
C ILE A 416 -17.86 -19.61 -29.07
N GLN A 417 -16.91 -20.48 -29.40
CA GLN A 417 -15.48 -20.25 -29.20
C GLN A 417 -15.00 -18.97 -29.91
N LEU A 418 -15.29 -18.83 -31.20
CA LEU A 418 -14.91 -17.65 -31.98
C LEU A 418 -15.58 -16.38 -31.47
N SER A 419 -16.84 -16.46 -31.01
CA SER A 419 -17.54 -15.30 -30.44
C SER A 419 -16.91 -14.82 -29.13
N GLN A 420 -16.45 -15.74 -28.28
CA GLN A 420 -15.73 -15.40 -27.06
C GLN A 420 -14.36 -14.81 -27.38
N GLU A 421 -13.66 -15.38 -28.35
CA GLU A 421 -12.39 -14.85 -28.84
C GLU A 421 -12.55 -13.46 -29.47
N ALA A 422 -13.63 -13.19 -30.21
CA ALA A 422 -13.95 -11.88 -30.76
C ALA A 422 -14.10 -10.83 -29.64
N VAL A 423 -14.74 -11.17 -28.52
CA VAL A 423 -14.87 -10.27 -27.37
C VAL A 423 -13.49 -9.95 -26.78
N LYS A 424 -12.63 -10.95 -26.64
CA LYS A 424 -11.24 -10.77 -26.17
C LYS A 424 -10.44 -9.87 -27.13
N LEU A 425 -10.41 -10.21 -28.42
CA LEU A 425 -9.68 -9.44 -29.45
C LEU A 425 -10.21 -8.01 -29.60
N LYS A 426 -11.52 -7.80 -29.41
CA LYS A 426 -12.11 -6.46 -29.40
C LYS A 426 -11.65 -5.65 -28.19
N ARG A 427 -11.50 -6.28 -27.03
CA ARG A 427 -10.88 -5.66 -25.85
C ARG A 427 -9.42 -5.32 -26.12
N ASP A 428 -8.66 -6.23 -26.70
CA ASP A 428 -7.25 -6.00 -27.04
C ASP A 428 -7.11 -4.85 -28.03
N MET A 429 -7.99 -4.76 -29.04
CA MET A 429 -8.06 -3.62 -29.96
C MET A 429 -8.38 -2.29 -29.25
N THR A 430 -9.22 -2.33 -28.22
CA THR A 430 -9.53 -1.13 -27.40
C THR A 430 -8.35 -0.75 -26.51
N ASN A 431 -7.59 -1.73 -26.03
CA ASN A 431 -6.42 -1.55 -25.15
C ASN A 431 -5.21 -0.92 -25.86
N VAL A 432 -5.19 -0.91 -27.20
CA VAL A 432 -4.20 -0.17 -28.00
C VAL A 432 -4.24 1.34 -27.67
N GLU A 433 -5.41 1.85 -27.31
CA GLU A 433 -5.58 3.23 -26.85
C GLU A 433 -5.46 3.30 -25.32
N VAL A 434 -4.32 3.77 -24.83
CA VAL A 434 -4.13 3.96 -23.40
C VAL A 434 -4.78 5.27 -22.98
N ARG A 435 -5.65 5.21 -21.97
CA ARG A 435 -6.44 6.35 -21.46
C ARG A 435 -6.20 6.60 -19.98
N ALA A 436 -6.39 7.84 -19.55
CA ALA A 436 -6.23 8.23 -18.15
C ALA A 436 -7.35 7.60 -17.27
N PRO A 437 -7.04 6.86 -16.19
CA PRO A 437 -8.05 6.23 -15.33
C PRO A 437 -8.75 7.22 -14.40
N VAL A 438 -8.11 8.36 -14.11
CA VAL A 438 -8.58 9.40 -13.17
C VAL A 438 -8.24 10.78 -13.70
N ASP A 439 -8.95 11.80 -13.20
CA ASP A 439 -8.59 13.20 -13.43
C ASP A 439 -7.30 13.54 -12.68
N GLY A 440 -6.30 14.10 -13.35
CA GLY A 440 -5.01 14.38 -12.73
C GLY A 440 -4.03 15.14 -13.61
N ILE A 441 -2.92 15.56 -13.01
CA ILE A 441 -1.81 16.23 -13.69
C ILE A 441 -0.70 15.21 -13.94
N VAL A 442 -0.09 15.25 -15.13
CA VAL A 442 1.06 14.40 -15.49
C VAL A 442 2.29 14.85 -14.70
N LEU A 443 2.74 14.04 -13.75
CA LEU A 443 3.92 14.30 -12.92
C LEU A 443 5.20 13.94 -13.67
N ASP A 444 5.26 12.70 -14.15
CA ASP A 444 6.42 12.16 -14.83
C ASP A 444 6.02 11.40 -16.10
N LEU A 445 6.89 11.50 -17.09
CA LEU A 445 6.84 10.78 -18.35
C LEU A 445 8.19 10.07 -18.46
N PRO A 446 8.23 8.73 -18.29
CA PRO A 446 9.43 7.95 -18.49
C PRO A 446 10.02 8.19 -19.89
N LYS A 447 11.31 7.89 -20.10
CA LYS A 447 12.03 8.11 -21.37
C LYS A 447 11.60 7.16 -22.50
N VAL A 448 10.30 6.99 -22.69
CA VAL A 448 9.72 6.19 -23.77
C VAL A 448 9.33 7.15 -24.89
N THR A 449 9.86 6.89 -26.09
CA THR A 449 9.62 7.73 -27.27
C THR A 449 8.75 6.99 -28.29
N SER A 450 8.20 7.71 -29.27
CA SER A 450 7.53 7.08 -30.41
C SER A 450 8.48 6.10 -31.10
N GLY A 451 8.02 4.87 -31.32
CA GLY A 451 8.81 3.76 -31.86
C GLY A 451 9.43 2.85 -30.79
N SER A 452 9.33 3.19 -29.51
CA SER A 452 9.79 2.31 -28.42
C SER A 452 8.82 1.15 -28.22
N ILE A 453 9.35 -0.01 -27.85
CA ILE A 453 8.57 -1.21 -27.52
C ILE A 453 8.23 -1.16 -26.03
N VAL A 454 6.95 -1.34 -25.70
CA VAL A 454 6.48 -1.47 -24.31
C VAL A 454 5.81 -2.82 -24.10
N ARG A 455 5.91 -3.33 -22.87
CA ARG A 455 5.22 -4.53 -22.41
C ARG A 455 3.99 -4.17 -21.59
N GLU A 456 3.05 -5.08 -21.52
CA GLU A 456 1.90 -4.94 -20.62
C GLU A 456 2.38 -4.75 -19.18
N GLY A 457 1.90 -3.69 -18.51
CA GLY A 457 2.31 -3.31 -17.17
C GLY A 457 3.46 -2.27 -17.10
N ASP A 458 4.14 -1.98 -18.21
CA ASP A 458 5.16 -0.92 -18.23
C ASP A 458 4.51 0.45 -17.99
N VAL A 459 5.10 1.26 -17.11
CA VAL A 459 4.59 2.59 -16.78
C VAL A 459 4.83 3.55 -17.95
N LEU A 460 3.75 4.16 -18.45
CA LEU A 460 3.81 5.16 -19.52
C LEU A 460 3.82 6.59 -18.98
N LEU A 461 3.15 6.85 -17.86
CA LEU A 461 3.22 8.10 -17.11
C LEU A 461 2.66 7.94 -15.68
N THR A 462 2.96 8.91 -14.83
CA THR A 462 2.41 8.98 -13.47
C THR A 462 1.47 10.18 -13.33
N LEU A 463 0.25 9.94 -12.86
CA LEU A 463 -0.77 10.95 -12.61
C LEU A 463 -0.92 11.29 -11.13
N VAL A 464 -0.98 12.59 -10.84
CA VAL A 464 -1.35 13.11 -9.52
C VAL A 464 -2.78 13.59 -9.59
N ARG A 465 -3.66 13.03 -8.75
CA ARG A 465 -5.08 13.42 -8.71
C ARG A 465 -5.24 14.84 -8.17
N LYS A 466 -6.16 15.60 -8.75
CA LYS A 466 -6.52 16.95 -8.26
C LYS A 466 -7.51 16.85 -7.09
N ASN A 467 -7.50 17.85 -6.20
CA ASN A 467 -8.43 17.99 -5.07
C ASN A 467 -8.47 16.80 -4.10
N GLN A 468 -7.30 16.22 -3.80
CA GLN A 468 -7.21 15.21 -2.76
C GLN A 468 -7.18 15.88 -1.39
N PRO A 469 -7.81 15.28 -0.36
CA PRO A 469 -7.63 15.74 1.01
C PRO A 469 -6.15 15.62 1.37
N LEU A 470 -5.58 16.76 1.76
CA LEU A 470 -4.19 16.85 2.19
C LEU A 470 -4.14 16.49 3.67
N THR A 471 -3.12 15.70 4.02
CA THR A 471 -2.83 15.31 5.39
C THR A 471 -1.43 15.76 5.72
N LEU A 472 -1.22 16.28 6.92
CA LEU A 472 0.11 16.67 7.34
C LEU A 472 0.81 15.43 7.91
N GLU A 473 1.88 14.99 7.26
CA GLU A 473 2.79 14.01 7.85
C GLU A 473 3.80 14.76 8.73
N VAL A 474 3.99 14.33 9.96
CA VAL A 474 4.88 14.96 10.95
C VAL A 474 5.89 13.95 11.47
N ASP A 475 7.11 14.41 11.72
CA ASP A 475 8.17 13.58 12.32
C ASP A 475 8.25 13.87 13.83
N VAL A 476 7.99 12.85 14.64
CA VAL A 476 8.06 12.90 16.10
C VAL A 476 9.37 12.28 16.57
N THR A 477 10.10 13.00 17.43
CA THR A 477 11.36 12.47 17.96
C THR A 477 11.11 11.34 18.97
N PRO A 478 12.03 10.35 19.09
CA PRO A 478 11.89 9.27 20.07
C PRO A 478 11.84 9.76 21.52
N LYS A 479 12.34 10.97 21.82
CA LYS A 479 12.25 11.55 23.16
C LYS A 479 10.81 11.93 23.53
N ASP A 480 10.02 12.33 22.53
CA ASP A 480 8.69 12.89 22.75
C ASP A 480 7.56 11.87 22.53
N ILE A 481 7.87 10.71 21.94
CA ILE A 481 6.89 9.67 21.58
C ILE A 481 6.04 9.20 22.76
N SER A 482 6.61 9.16 23.98
CA SER A 482 5.92 8.72 25.20
C SER A 482 4.78 9.64 25.61
N ASN A 483 4.84 10.92 25.20
CA ASN A 483 3.83 11.93 25.53
C ASN A 483 2.74 12.05 24.45
N VAL A 484 3.02 11.62 23.22
CA VAL A 484 2.10 11.74 22.08
C VAL A 484 1.10 10.58 22.09
N ARG A 485 -0.19 10.90 21.96
CA ARG A 485 -1.28 9.90 21.90
C ARG A 485 -2.09 10.08 20.63
N LEU A 486 -2.55 8.96 20.08
CA LEU A 486 -3.53 8.95 18.98
C LEU A 486 -4.78 9.75 19.40
N GLY A 487 -5.24 10.62 18.50
CA GLY A 487 -6.37 11.50 18.72
C GLY A 487 -6.04 12.82 19.43
N ALA A 488 -4.77 13.11 19.72
CA ALA A 488 -4.35 14.42 20.25
C ALA A 488 -4.75 15.56 19.30
N GLU A 489 -5.17 16.68 19.88
CA GLU A 489 -5.36 17.93 19.15
C GLU A 489 -4.00 18.51 18.76
N VAL A 490 -3.87 18.92 17.51
CA VAL A 490 -2.63 19.43 16.93
C VAL A 490 -2.90 20.80 16.35
N SER A 491 -2.14 21.79 16.79
CA SER A 491 -2.12 23.13 16.21
C SER A 491 -1.08 23.16 15.09
N VAL A 492 -1.53 23.36 13.85
CA VAL A 492 -0.67 23.36 12.66
C VAL A 492 -0.41 24.78 12.20
N LYS A 493 0.86 25.18 12.20
CA LYS A 493 1.35 26.49 11.76
C LYS A 493 2.03 26.32 10.41
N LEU A 494 1.46 26.95 9.37
CA LEU A 494 2.03 26.89 8.02
C LEU A 494 3.28 27.76 7.94
N ASP A 495 4.39 27.25 7.40
CA ASP A 495 5.60 28.06 7.26
C ASP A 495 5.45 29.13 6.17
N ALA A 496 4.59 28.86 5.18
CA ALA A 496 4.30 29.75 4.06
C ALA A 496 3.35 30.91 4.40
N LEU A 497 2.75 30.92 5.60
CA LEU A 497 1.79 31.93 6.02
C LEU A 497 2.11 32.43 7.45
N PRO A 498 2.24 33.75 7.69
CA PRO A 498 2.51 34.26 9.03
C PRO A 498 1.39 33.88 10.03
N PHE A 499 1.68 32.93 10.93
CA PHE A 499 0.71 32.44 11.92
C PHE A 499 0.24 33.50 12.92
N GLN A 500 0.97 34.61 13.07
CA GLN A 500 0.60 35.73 13.94
C GLN A 500 -0.63 36.50 13.43
N GLU A 501 -0.81 36.54 12.11
CA GLU A 501 -1.90 37.27 11.46
C GLU A 501 -3.09 36.35 11.15
N PHE A 502 -2.81 35.12 10.73
CA PHE A 502 -3.84 34.19 10.23
C PHE A 502 -4.19 33.06 11.21
N GLY A 503 -3.53 33.00 12.36
CA GLY A 503 -3.74 31.96 13.36
C GLY A 503 -3.14 30.60 12.97
N ASP A 504 -3.42 29.60 13.80
CA ASP A 504 -3.08 28.20 13.62
C ASP A 504 -4.27 27.38 13.11
N ILE A 505 -3.97 26.28 12.44
CA ILE A 505 -4.97 25.37 11.88
C ILE A 505 -5.14 24.20 12.84
N ASP A 506 -6.36 24.00 13.34
CA ASP A 506 -6.66 22.87 14.19
C ASP A 506 -6.73 21.55 13.39
N GLY A 507 -5.96 20.58 13.83
CA GLY A 507 -5.89 19.22 13.29
C GLY A 507 -5.96 18.17 14.39
N LYS A 508 -6.13 16.91 14.00
CA LYS A 508 -6.16 15.77 14.92
C LYS A 508 -5.18 14.70 14.46
N LEU A 509 -4.35 14.21 15.38
CA LEU A 509 -3.44 13.10 15.09
C LEU A 509 -4.24 11.81 14.89
N THR A 510 -4.33 11.30 13.67
CA THR A 510 -5.13 10.10 13.35
C THR A 510 -4.28 8.84 13.22
N TYR A 511 -2.99 8.99 12.93
CA TYR A 511 -2.06 7.87 12.82
C TYR A 511 -0.70 8.23 13.44
N LEU A 512 -0.05 7.24 14.03
CA LEU A 512 1.29 7.31 14.59
C LEU A 512 1.97 5.97 14.31
N SER A 513 3.16 5.97 13.71
CA SER A 513 3.88 4.74 13.40
C SER A 513 4.27 4.00 14.68
N GLY A 514 4.21 2.67 14.63
CA GLY A 514 4.66 1.81 15.74
C GLY A 514 6.19 1.66 15.81
N ASP A 515 6.89 2.07 14.76
CA ASP A 515 8.35 1.97 14.61
C ASP A 515 8.94 3.25 14.00
N THR A 516 10.25 3.43 14.14
CA THR A 516 11.00 4.57 13.62
C THR A 516 11.39 4.38 12.15
N TYR A 517 11.32 5.46 11.38
CA TYR A 517 11.92 5.56 10.05
C TYR A 517 13.33 6.14 10.17
N ASP A 518 14.25 5.69 9.32
CA ASP A 518 15.67 6.09 9.33
C ASP A 518 15.92 7.46 8.66
N ASP A 519 14.95 7.97 7.90
CA ASP A 519 15.01 9.25 7.20
C ASP A 519 13.83 10.14 7.59
N SER A 520 14.11 11.41 7.86
CA SER A 520 13.10 12.46 8.05
C SER A 520 12.39 12.80 6.73
N LEU A 521 11.20 13.41 6.82
CA LEU A 521 10.45 13.99 5.72
C LEU A 521 11.26 15.02 4.89
N ASP A 522 12.27 15.63 5.49
CA ASP A 522 13.20 16.57 4.84
C ASP A 522 14.50 15.90 4.33
N GLY A 523 14.65 14.58 4.51
CA GLY A 523 15.79 13.78 4.01
C GLY A 523 16.99 13.69 4.96
N GLU A 524 16.86 14.15 6.21
CA GLU A 524 17.89 13.99 7.24
C GLU A 524 17.90 12.57 7.81
N LYS A 525 19.08 11.98 7.99
CA LYS A 525 19.23 10.66 8.60
C LYS A 525 19.05 10.73 10.11
N GLY A 526 18.17 9.91 10.66
CA GLY A 526 17.88 9.82 12.09
C GLY A 526 16.63 8.99 12.35
N SER A 527 16.39 8.60 13.59
CA SER A 527 15.21 7.80 13.94
C SER A 527 14.01 8.71 14.25
N PHE A 528 12.98 8.66 13.41
CA PHE A 528 11.77 9.48 13.56
C PHE A 528 10.50 8.63 13.52
N TYR A 529 9.55 8.90 14.41
CA TYR A 529 8.21 8.31 14.35
C TYR A 529 7.31 9.16 13.44
N ARG A 530 6.59 8.54 12.51
CA ARG A 530 5.74 9.26 11.57
C ARG A 530 4.30 9.37 12.07
N GLY A 531 3.87 10.60 12.34
CA GLY A 531 2.49 10.93 12.62
C GLY A 531 1.75 11.39 11.36
N ARG A 532 0.44 11.13 11.26
CA ARG A 532 -0.45 11.82 10.31
C ARG A 532 -1.49 12.62 11.05
N VAL A 533 -1.59 13.88 10.70
CA VAL A 533 -2.55 14.83 11.24
C VAL A 533 -3.58 15.14 10.15
N ASP A 534 -4.83 14.78 10.42
CA ASP A 534 -5.95 15.13 9.57
C ASP A 534 -6.45 16.52 9.97
N ILE A 535 -6.61 17.39 8.97
CA ILE A 535 -7.11 18.76 9.15
C ILE A 535 -8.55 18.83 8.63
N SER A 536 -9.42 19.48 9.38
CA SER A 536 -10.83 19.60 9.01
C SER A 536 -11.01 20.58 7.83
N PRO A 537 -11.85 20.26 6.81
CA PRO A 537 -12.10 21.16 5.67
C PRO A 537 -12.64 22.55 6.04
N SER A 538 -13.31 22.67 7.20
CA SER A 538 -13.77 23.93 7.77
C SER A 538 -12.63 24.87 8.17
N GLU A 539 -11.52 24.31 8.67
CA GLU A 539 -10.33 25.08 9.07
C GLU A 539 -9.54 25.55 7.83
N ILE A 540 -9.47 24.71 6.80
CA ILE A 540 -8.85 25.08 5.50
C ILE A 540 -9.61 26.23 4.84
N SER A 541 -10.92 26.35 5.08
CA SER A 541 -11.76 27.43 4.53
C SER A 541 -11.56 28.78 5.23
N LYS A 542 -10.87 28.84 6.37
CA LYS A 542 -10.50 30.10 7.07
C LYS A 542 -9.26 30.77 6.47
N LEU A 543 -8.52 30.04 5.63
CA LEU A 543 -7.35 30.57 4.93
C LEU A 543 -7.77 31.62 3.88
N PRO A 544 -6.87 32.55 3.51
CA PRO A 544 -7.14 33.56 2.49
C PRO A 544 -7.65 32.92 1.19
N SER A 545 -8.66 33.53 0.56
CA SER A 545 -9.29 33.00 -0.66
C SER A 545 -8.31 32.78 -1.83
N ASP A 546 -7.18 33.48 -1.82
CA ASP A 546 -6.13 33.39 -2.84
C ASP A 546 -5.05 32.35 -2.50
N PHE A 547 -5.02 31.84 -1.27
CA PHE A 547 -4.04 30.86 -0.81
C PHE A 547 -4.55 29.43 -1.01
N ARG A 548 -3.74 28.58 -1.66
CA ARG A 548 -4.07 27.18 -1.92
C ARG A 548 -3.00 26.28 -1.32
N LEU A 549 -3.42 25.37 -0.46
CA LEU A 549 -2.57 24.33 0.10
C LEU A 549 -2.17 23.34 -1.00
N THR A 550 -0.88 23.10 -1.17
CA THR A 550 -0.34 22.15 -2.15
C THR A 550 0.42 21.00 -1.47
N PRO A 551 0.47 19.81 -2.10
CA PRO A 551 1.35 18.75 -1.63
C PRO A 551 2.80 19.23 -1.63
N GLY A 552 3.50 19.01 -0.53
CA GLY A 552 4.89 19.35 -0.34
C GLY A 552 5.16 20.62 0.46
N MET A 553 4.13 21.39 0.83
CA MET A 553 4.28 22.51 1.76
C MET A 553 4.70 22.02 3.15
N THR A 554 5.58 22.76 3.82
CA THR A 554 6.03 22.46 5.19
C THR A 554 5.19 23.20 6.22
N ALA A 555 5.06 22.60 7.39
CA ALA A 555 4.38 23.20 8.53
C ALA A 555 4.96 22.67 9.84
N SER A 556 4.88 23.51 10.87
CA SER A 556 5.18 23.13 12.25
C SER A 556 3.89 22.70 12.94
N ALA A 557 3.93 21.57 13.64
CA ALA A 557 2.79 20.96 14.31
C ALA A 557 3.03 20.89 15.81
N ASP A 558 2.24 21.63 16.57
CA ASP A 558 2.27 21.63 18.02
C ASP A 558 1.18 20.68 18.55
N MET A 559 1.58 19.49 18.98
CA MET A 559 0.68 18.47 19.52
C MET A 559 0.40 18.74 20.99
N LYS A 560 -0.87 18.88 21.39
CA LYS A 560 -1.28 19.04 22.79
C LYS A 560 -1.22 17.68 23.50
N VAL A 561 -0.18 17.46 24.30
CA VAL A 561 0.13 16.16 24.94
C VAL A 561 -0.35 16.03 26.38
N GLY A 562 -0.88 17.09 26.98
CA GLY A 562 -1.47 17.05 28.31
C GLY A 562 -1.57 18.43 28.98
N LYS A 563 -2.03 18.45 30.22
CA LYS A 563 -2.13 19.66 31.06
C LYS A 563 -1.23 19.53 32.27
N LYS A 564 -0.35 20.50 32.49
CA LYS A 564 0.48 20.60 33.71
C LYS A 564 -0.01 21.77 34.55
N ARG A 565 -0.07 21.58 35.87
CA ARG A 565 -0.40 22.68 36.80
C ARG A 565 0.80 23.61 36.91
N VAL A 566 0.57 24.91 37.07
CA VAL A 566 1.65 25.90 37.18
C VAL A 566 2.58 25.58 38.35
N ILE A 567 2.02 25.13 39.48
CA ILE A 567 2.79 24.70 40.65
C ILE A 567 3.79 23.57 40.34
N THR A 568 3.53 22.74 39.33
CA THR A 568 4.43 21.65 38.93
C THR A 568 5.75 22.19 38.39
N TYR A 569 5.76 23.34 37.70
CA TYR A 569 7.03 23.93 37.23
C TYR A 569 7.90 24.43 38.38
N LEU A 570 7.29 24.87 39.49
CA LEU A 570 8.01 25.33 40.69
C LEU A 570 8.47 24.16 41.57
N THR A 571 7.65 23.10 41.69
CA THR A 571 7.91 21.97 42.59
C THR A 571 8.70 20.83 41.95
N HIS A 572 8.58 20.61 40.63
CA HIS A 572 9.26 19.51 39.93
C HIS A 572 10.79 19.51 40.07
N PRO A 573 11.54 20.64 39.98
CA PRO A 573 12.99 20.61 40.18
C PRO A 573 13.38 20.24 41.61
N ILE A 574 12.62 20.68 42.62
CA ILE A 574 12.82 20.33 44.02
C ILE A 574 12.57 18.82 44.22
N LEU A 575 11.40 18.34 43.77
CA LEU A 575 11.02 16.93 43.86
C LEU A 575 11.98 16.00 43.11
N LYS A 576 12.44 16.41 41.92
CA LYS A 576 13.43 15.66 41.14
C LYS A 576 14.79 15.64 41.85
N GLY A 577 15.21 16.75 42.46
CA GLY A 577 16.41 16.79 43.29
C GLY A 577 16.33 15.84 44.48
N PHE A 578 15.20 15.84 45.20
CA PHE A 578 14.95 14.91 46.31
C PHE A 578 14.89 13.45 45.86
N SER A 579 14.21 13.12 44.75
CA SER A 579 14.14 11.74 44.25
C SER A 579 15.48 11.23 43.72
N SER A 580 16.29 12.12 43.14
CA SER A 580 17.64 11.77 42.64
C SER A 580 18.65 11.65 43.79
N ALA A 581 18.47 12.39 44.89
CA ALA A 581 19.33 12.31 46.07
C ALA A 581 19.01 11.10 46.97
N PHE A 582 17.79 10.57 46.93
CA PHE A 582 17.38 9.36 47.65
C PHE A 582 17.40 8.08 46.81
N SER A 583 17.89 8.15 45.56
CA SER A 583 18.14 6.97 44.73
C SER A 583 19.65 6.75 44.65
N GLU A 584 20.11 5.61 45.14
CA GLU A 584 21.48 5.16 44.90
C GLU A 584 21.58 4.71 43.43
N PRO A 585 22.62 5.11 42.68
CA PRO A 585 22.85 4.59 41.34
C PRO A 585 23.39 3.16 41.44
N ASP A 586 22.74 2.21 40.77
CA ASP A 586 23.34 0.88 40.48
C ASP A 586 24.47 1.01 39.45
#